data_AF-A0A6A3D0S5-F1
#
_entry.id   AF-A0A6A3D0S5-F1
#
_cell.length_a   1.000
_cell.length_b   1.000
_cell.length_c   1.000
_cell.angle_alpha   90.00
_cell.angle_beta   90.00
_cell.angle_gamma   90.00
#
_symmetry.space_group_name_H-M   'P 1'
#
loop_
_entity.id
_entity.type
_entity.pdbx_description
1 polymer ?
#
loop_
_entity_poly.entity_id
_entity_poly.type
_entity_poly.pdbx_seq_one_letter_code
_entity_poly.pdbx_strand_id
1 'polypeptide(L)'
;MLKFRSEPIRLLLTFFKLAPLVTGYSSETQTLNLKIRGLKVGVVPTGCLRVVLEQRAEYRPGAGIPEIYDAFLSLKSELPLVKQVIRSWKRTIFIWASMTLFTTELLFTLVCCRALLVPRTRTRDGSGSSRSIENSRRTHV
;
A
#
# COMPACT_ATOMS: atom_id res chain seq x y z
N MET A 1 -32.34 5.80 16.65
CA MET A 1 -33.48 5.61 17.56
C MET A 1 -33.51 4.14 17.98
N LEU A 2 -33.74 3.84 19.27
CA LEU A 2 -33.84 2.47 19.77
C LEU A 2 -35.01 1.75 19.07
N LYS A 3 -34.87 0.47 18.70
CA LYS A 3 -36.00 -0.27 18.13
C LYS A 3 -36.97 -0.64 19.26
N PHE A 4 -38.11 0.01 19.27
CA PHE A 4 -39.18 -0.29 20.21
C PHE A 4 -39.72 -1.72 19.97
N ARG A 5 -39.97 -2.45 21.05
CA ARG A 5 -40.66 -3.74 21.06
C ARG A 5 -41.83 -3.61 22.01
N SER A 6 -43.01 -4.04 21.57
CA SER A 6 -44.18 -4.09 22.45
C SER A 6 -43.98 -5.15 23.53
N GLU A 7 -44.64 -4.95 24.67
CA GLU A 7 -44.56 -5.87 25.81
C GLU A 7 -44.87 -7.34 25.49
N PRO A 8 -45.94 -7.69 24.74
CA PRO A 8 -46.21 -9.10 24.44
C PRO A 8 -45.10 -9.74 23.59
N ILE A 9 -44.52 -8.97 22.65
CA ILE A 9 -43.41 -9.45 21.81
C ILE A 9 -42.15 -9.64 22.65
N ARG A 10 -41.90 -8.74 23.62
CA ARG A 10 -40.76 -8.85 24.53
C ARG A 10 -40.87 -10.14 25.36
N LEU A 11 -42.03 -10.38 25.99
CA LEU A 11 -42.26 -11.59 26.80
C LEU A 11 -42.09 -12.88 25.98
N LEU A 12 -42.63 -12.92 24.77
CA LEU A 12 -42.50 -14.07 23.89
C LEU A 12 -41.04 -14.33 23.52
N LEU A 13 -40.28 -13.27 23.20
CA LEU A 13 -38.86 -13.38 22.86
C LEU A 13 -38.02 -13.87 24.07
N THR A 14 -38.31 -13.37 25.26
CA THR A 14 -37.68 -13.82 26.52
C THR A 14 -37.97 -15.30 26.77
N PHE A 15 -39.22 -15.74 26.56
CA PHE A 15 -39.60 -17.15 26.70
C PHE A 15 -38.80 -18.06 25.76
N PHE A 16 -38.68 -17.68 24.47
CA PHE A 16 -37.86 -18.43 23.51
C PHE A 16 -36.36 -18.41 23.84
N LYS A 17 -35.87 -17.34 24.46
CA LYS A 17 -34.47 -17.20 24.87
C LYS A 17 -34.17 -17.70 26.28
N LEU A 18 -35.14 -18.34 26.96
CA LEU A 18 -35.01 -18.71 28.37
C LEU A 18 -33.77 -19.57 28.65
N ALA A 19 -33.56 -20.64 27.88
CA ALA A 19 -32.42 -21.53 28.06
C ALA A 19 -31.05 -20.84 27.87
N PRO A 20 -30.77 -20.13 26.77
CA PRO A 20 -29.49 -19.41 26.60
C PRO A 20 -29.34 -18.20 27.54
N LEU A 21 -30.44 -17.62 28.03
CA LEU A 21 -30.42 -16.50 28.98
C LEU A 21 -30.03 -16.97 30.39
N VAL A 22 -30.63 -18.06 30.88
CA VAL A 22 -30.32 -18.63 32.21
C VAL A 22 -28.90 -19.19 32.27
N THR A 23 -28.43 -19.76 31.16
CA THR A 23 -27.05 -20.29 31.05
C THR A 23 -26.00 -19.19 30.83
N GLY A 24 -26.40 -17.92 30.70
CA GLY A 24 -25.50 -16.78 30.52
C GLY A 24 -24.87 -16.67 29.14
N TYR A 25 -25.25 -17.51 28.18
CA TYR A 25 -24.77 -17.45 26.79
C TYR A 25 -25.35 -16.27 26.01
N SER A 26 -26.53 -15.77 26.40
CA SER A 26 -27.18 -14.65 25.73
C SER A 26 -27.65 -13.62 26.74
N SER A 27 -27.64 -12.34 26.36
CA SER A 27 -28.19 -11.23 27.15
C SER A 27 -29.26 -10.49 26.36
N GLU A 28 -30.25 -9.93 27.06
CA GLU A 28 -31.30 -9.08 26.46
C GLU A 28 -30.80 -7.66 26.21
N THR A 29 -29.74 -7.53 25.40
CA THR A 29 -29.16 -6.25 25.04
C THR A 29 -29.51 -5.85 23.61
N GLN A 30 -29.44 -4.55 23.32
CA GLN A 30 -29.66 -4.02 21.99
C GLN A 30 -28.47 -3.22 21.50
N THR A 31 -27.85 -3.68 20.41
CA THR A 31 -26.78 -2.96 19.74
C THR A 31 -27.35 -1.96 18.74
N LEU A 32 -26.92 -0.70 18.87
CA LEU A 32 -27.40 0.40 18.04
C LEU A 32 -26.24 0.94 17.18
N ASN A 33 -26.29 0.66 15.88
CA ASN A 33 -25.27 1.11 14.92
C ASN A 33 -25.62 2.50 14.38
N LEU A 34 -24.87 3.52 14.82
CA LEU A 34 -24.97 4.89 14.32
C LEU A 34 -23.90 5.15 13.27
N LYS A 35 -24.31 5.56 12.06
CA LYS A 35 -23.41 5.98 11.00
C LYS A 35 -23.37 7.50 10.94
N ILE A 36 -22.33 8.08 11.54
CA ILE A 36 -22.05 9.52 11.43
C ILE A 36 -21.22 9.71 10.16
N ARG A 37 -21.73 10.51 9.21
CA ARG A 37 -21.06 10.86 7.95
C ARG A 37 -20.86 12.37 7.88
N GLY A 38 -19.91 12.82 7.08
CA GLY A 38 -19.71 14.25 6.81
C GLY A 38 -18.90 15.01 7.86
N LEU A 39 -18.21 14.31 8.76
CA LEU A 39 -17.24 14.94 9.64
C LEU A 39 -16.03 15.40 8.81
N LYS A 40 -15.99 16.69 8.47
CA LYS A 40 -14.84 17.30 7.80
C LYS A 40 -13.82 17.70 8.87
N VAL A 41 -12.81 16.86 9.03
CA VAL A 41 -11.60 17.24 9.78
C VAL A 41 -10.86 18.31 8.98
N GLY A 42 -10.47 19.39 9.65
CA GLY A 42 -9.72 20.48 9.04
C GLY A 42 -8.31 20.08 8.61
N VAL A 43 -7.50 21.08 8.23
CA VAL A 43 -6.10 20.87 7.80
C VAL A 43 -5.23 20.31 8.93
N VAL A 44 -5.57 20.63 10.18
CA VAL A 44 -4.88 20.13 11.37
C VAL A 44 -5.40 18.74 11.72
N PRO A 45 -4.52 17.74 11.92
CA PRO A 45 -4.95 16.39 12.29
C PRO A 45 -5.65 16.41 13.65
N THR A 46 -6.83 15.78 13.72
CA THR A 46 -7.55 15.59 14.97
C THR A 46 -6.94 14.43 15.76
N GLY A 47 -6.44 14.70 16.96
CA GLY A 47 -5.82 13.69 17.83
C GLY A 47 -6.82 12.87 18.66
N CYS A 48 -8.01 13.39 18.94
CA CYS A 48 -9.03 12.71 19.75
C CYS A 48 -10.44 12.97 19.24
N LEU A 49 -11.33 11.98 19.39
CA LEU A 49 -12.73 12.11 19.06
C LEU A 49 -13.55 12.02 20.35
N ARG A 50 -14.28 13.10 20.67
CA ARG A 50 -15.19 13.15 21.81
C ARG A 50 -16.61 12.91 21.32
N VAL A 51 -17.21 11.81 21.77
CA VAL A 51 -18.63 11.51 21.55
C VAL A 51 -19.38 11.85 22.83
N VAL A 52 -20.45 12.64 22.72
CA VAL A 52 -21.33 12.98 23.84
C VAL A 52 -22.73 12.49 23.49
N LEU A 53 -23.34 11.72 24.39
CA LEU A 53 -24.73 11.32 24.29
C LEU A 53 -25.57 12.30 25.10
N GLU A 54 -26.41 13.06 24.42
CA GLU A 54 -27.36 13.95 25.08
C GLU A 54 -28.65 13.22 25.46
N GLN A 55 -29.29 13.72 26.52
CA GLN A 55 -30.58 13.24 26.99
C GLN A 55 -31.68 13.52 25.95
N ARG A 56 -32.67 12.63 25.85
CA ARG A 56 -33.85 12.89 25.00
C ARG A 56 -34.62 14.13 25.50
N ALA A 57 -35.03 14.98 24.57
CA ALA A 57 -35.75 16.24 24.84
C ALA A 57 -37.07 16.07 25.62
N GLU A 58 -37.66 14.88 25.64
CA GLU A 58 -38.91 14.59 26.36
C GLU A 58 -38.71 14.37 27.87
N TYR A 59 -37.48 14.08 28.30
CA TYR A 59 -37.19 13.76 29.69
C TYR A 59 -36.72 15.01 30.46
N ARG A 60 -37.22 15.19 31.69
CA ARG A 60 -36.83 16.30 32.58
C ARG A 60 -35.31 16.30 32.82
N PRO A 61 -34.65 17.47 32.92
CA PRO A 61 -33.23 17.53 33.25
C PRO A 61 -32.98 16.79 34.57
N GLY A 62 -32.17 15.73 34.52
CA GLY A 62 -31.90 14.85 35.67
C GLY A 62 -32.56 13.47 35.64
N ALA A 63 -33.36 13.13 34.62
CA ALA A 63 -33.97 11.80 34.48
C ALA A 63 -32.99 10.68 34.07
N GLY A 64 -31.68 10.93 34.18
CA GLY A 64 -30.63 9.95 33.92
C GLY A 64 -30.19 9.85 32.45
N ILE A 65 -28.96 9.38 32.28
CA ILE A 65 -28.37 8.98 30.99
C ILE A 65 -28.90 7.56 30.70
N PRO A 66 -29.20 7.19 29.43
CA PRO A 66 -29.56 5.82 29.11
C PRO A 66 -28.49 4.83 29.59
N GLU A 67 -28.93 3.67 30.07
CA GLU A 67 -28.04 2.59 30.49
C GLU A 67 -27.29 2.04 29.26
N ILE A 68 -25.96 2.14 29.28
CA ILE A 68 -25.07 1.70 28.21
C ILE A 68 -24.04 0.78 28.84
N TYR A 69 -24.04 -0.49 28.41
CA TYR A 69 -23.08 -1.49 28.88
C TYR A 69 -21.77 -1.46 28.10
N ASP A 70 -21.84 -1.17 26.80
CA ASP A 70 -20.67 -1.13 25.92
C ASP A 70 -20.89 -0.13 24.77
N ALA A 71 -19.79 0.47 24.32
CA ALA A 71 -19.78 1.42 23.23
C ALA A 71 -18.53 1.22 22.36
N PHE A 72 -18.75 0.92 21.09
CA PHE A 72 -17.68 0.76 20.11
C PHE A 72 -17.75 1.86 19.04
N LEU A 73 -16.60 2.43 18.70
CA LEU A 73 -16.46 3.42 17.64
C LEU A 73 -15.59 2.85 16.52
N SER A 74 -16.19 2.65 15.34
CA SER A 74 -15.43 2.29 14.14
C SER A 74 -15.22 3.53 13.27
N LEU A 75 -14.01 4.08 13.32
CA LEU A 75 -13.61 5.20 12.47
C LEU A 75 -13.14 4.67 11.10
N LYS A 76 -13.96 4.88 10.08
CA LYS A 76 -13.56 4.66 8.69
C LYS A 76 -13.15 5.99 8.08
N SER A 77 -11.85 6.28 8.12
CA SER A 77 -11.29 7.37 7.33
C SER A 77 -11.19 6.91 5.88
N GLU A 78 -11.95 7.52 4.99
CA GLU A 78 -11.64 7.48 3.56
C GLU A 78 -10.33 8.27 3.38
N LEU A 79 -9.19 7.60 3.52
CA LEU A 79 -7.95 8.17 3.02
C LEU A 79 -8.20 8.40 1.53
N PRO A 80 -8.02 9.62 1.00
CA PRO A 80 -8.25 9.87 -0.41
C PRO A 80 -7.41 8.84 -1.16
N LEU A 81 -8.05 8.02 -1.99
CA LEU A 81 -7.39 6.94 -2.76
C LEU A 81 -6.13 7.47 -3.45
N VAL A 82 -6.20 8.73 -3.88
CA VAL A 82 -5.12 9.55 -4.42
C VAL A 82 -3.88 9.58 -3.52
N LYS A 83 -4.00 9.74 -2.20
CA LYS A 83 -2.87 9.76 -1.26
C LYS A 83 -2.19 8.38 -1.16
N GLN A 84 -2.95 7.30 -1.23
CA GLN A 84 -2.39 5.94 -1.25
C GLN A 84 -1.67 5.68 -2.59
N VAL A 85 -2.27 6.08 -3.71
CA VAL A 85 -1.66 5.98 -5.06
C VAL A 85 -0.37 6.79 -5.15
N ILE A 86 -0.36 8.06 -4.70
CA ILE A 86 0.84 8.92 -4.69
C ILE A 86 1.96 8.30 -3.85
N ARG A 87 1.62 7.73 -2.68
CA ARG A 87 2.60 7.08 -1.81
C ARG A 87 3.22 5.84 -2.47
N SER A 88 2.41 5.03 -3.15
CA SER A 88 2.90 3.89 -3.93
C SER A 88 3.75 4.33 -5.12
N TRP A 89 3.29 5.34 -5.87
CA TRP A 89 4.02 5.93 -6.99
C TRP A 89 5.40 6.46 -6.62
N LYS A 90 5.55 7.10 -5.45
CA LYS A 90 6.87 7.54 -4.96
C LYS A 90 7.86 6.39 -4.84
N ARG A 91 7.43 5.22 -4.36
CA ARG A 91 8.29 4.02 -4.26
C ARG A 91 8.60 3.45 -5.63
N THR A 92 7.62 3.39 -6.52
CA THR A 92 7.81 2.89 -7.89
C THR A 92 8.77 3.78 -8.68
N ILE A 93 8.64 5.11 -8.60
CA ILE A 93 9.54 6.07 -9.24
C ILE A 93 10.96 5.92 -8.73
N PHE A 94 11.15 5.72 -7.42
CA PHE A 94 12.48 5.53 -6.84
C PHE A 94 13.17 4.26 -7.39
N ILE A 95 12.45 3.13 -7.42
CA ILE A 95 12.95 1.87 -7.98
C ILE A 95 13.25 2.02 -9.48
N TRP A 96 12.37 2.69 -10.22
CA TRP A 96 12.56 2.90 -11.66
C TRP A 96 13.79 3.76 -11.93
N ALA A 97 13.95 4.87 -11.21
CA ALA A 97 15.09 5.77 -11.33
C ALA A 97 16.41 5.06 -11.00
N SER A 98 16.45 4.24 -9.95
CA SER A 98 17.65 3.45 -9.61
C SER A 98 17.97 2.40 -10.67
N MET A 99 16.94 1.71 -11.19
CA MET A 99 17.14 0.72 -12.26
C MET A 99 17.65 1.38 -13.55
N THR A 100 17.10 2.54 -13.94
CA THR A 100 17.57 3.27 -15.12
C THR A 100 18.99 3.81 -14.94
N LEU A 101 19.33 4.31 -13.75
CA LEU A 101 20.69 4.80 -13.49
C LEU A 101 21.69 3.65 -13.57
N PHE A 102 21.41 2.53 -12.90
CA PHE A 102 22.26 1.36 -12.92
C PHE A 102 22.45 0.78 -14.33
N THR A 103 21.40 0.70 -15.14
CA THR A 103 21.53 0.22 -16.52
C THR A 103 22.33 1.18 -17.40
N THR A 104 22.21 2.50 -17.21
CA THR A 104 23.02 3.49 -17.94
C THR A 104 24.50 3.39 -17.57
N GLU A 105 24.84 3.25 -16.29
CA GLU A 105 26.21 3.07 -15.82
C GLU A 105 26.82 1.75 -16.33
N LEU A 106 26.04 0.66 -16.30
CA LEU A 106 26.46 -0.63 -16.83
C LEU A 106 26.70 -0.57 -18.34
N LEU A 107 25.83 0.12 -19.10
CA LEU A 107 26.00 0.28 -20.54
C LEU A 107 27.22 1.14 -20.87
N PHE A 108 27.42 2.24 -20.13
CA PHE A 108 28.56 3.13 -20.30
C PHE A 108 29.87 2.40 -20.02
N THR A 109 29.95 1.67 -18.90
CA THR A 109 31.13 0.85 -18.58
C THR A 109 31.33 -0.26 -19.62
N LEU A 110 30.28 -0.92 -20.13
CA LEU A 110 30.43 -1.94 -21.18
C LEU A 110 30.97 -1.35 -22.50
N VAL A 111 30.56 -0.13 -22.87
CA VAL A 111 31.01 0.57 -24.08
C VAL A 111 32.43 1.11 -23.92
N CYS A 112 32.72 1.80 -22.81
CA CYS A 112 34.06 2.30 -22.51
C CYS A 112 35.07 1.17 -22.26
N CYS A 113 34.65 0.10 -21.59
CA CYS A 113 35.50 -1.07 -21.35
C CYS A 113 35.53 -2.03 -22.53
N ARG A 114 34.61 -2.00 -23.51
CA ARG A 114 34.80 -2.74 -24.79
C ARG A 114 36.02 -2.24 -25.56
N ALA A 115 36.35 -0.95 -25.47
CA ALA A 115 37.60 -0.40 -26.01
C ALA A 115 38.85 -0.87 -25.23
N LEU A 116 38.69 -1.32 -23.98
CA LEU A 116 39.77 -1.84 -23.12
C LEU A 116 39.84 -3.38 -23.07
N LEU A 117 38.73 -4.09 -23.31
CA LEU A 117 38.60 -5.55 -23.18
C LEU A 117 38.80 -6.31 -24.50
N VAL A 118 38.77 -5.66 -25.67
CA VAL A 118 39.17 -6.29 -26.94
C VAL A 118 40.69 -6.14 -27.08
N PRO A 119 41.50 -7.20 -26.86
CA PRO A 119 42.91 -7.14 -27.17
C PRO A 119 43.00 -7.04 -28.68
N ARG A 120 43.59 -5.95 -29.16
CA ARG A 120 43.96 -5.70 -30.55
C ARG A 120 44.69 -6.94 -31.11
N THR A 121 43.96 -7.84 -31.78
CA THR A 121 44.54 -8.91 -32.59
C THR A 121 45.18 -8.25 -33.81
N ARG A 122 46.43 -7.81 -33.61
CA ARG A 122 47.26 -7.21 -34.64
C ARG A 122 47.57 -8.31 -35.65
N THR A 123 46.78 -8.38 -36.72
CA THR A 123 47.10 -9.11 -37.95
C THR A 123 48.48 -8.62 -38.42
N ARG A 124 49.46 -9.52 -38.36
CA ARG A 124 50.81 -9.30 -38.86
C ARG A 124 50.83 -9.59 -40.35
N ASP A 125 50.36 -8.63 -41.14
CA ASP A 125 50.67 -8.57 -42.57
C ASP A 125 52.14 -8.14 -42.71
N GLY A 126 53.02 -9.14 -42.70
CA GLY A 126 54.42 -8.98 -43.05
C GLY A 126 54.57 -8.88 -44.56
N SER A 127 54.49 -7.65 -45.08
CA SER A 127 55.03 -7.30 -46.40
C SER A 127 56.55 -7.49 -46.39
N GLY A 128 56.98 -8.69 -46.76
CA GLY A 128 58.37 -9.04 -47.02
C GLY A 128 58.72 -8.73 -48.47
N SER A 129 59.13 -7.49 -48.72
CA SER A 129 59.81 -7.09 -49.95
C SER A 129 61.18 -7.75 -50.01
N SER A 130 61.36 -8.72 -50.89
CA SER A 130 62.69 -9.15 -51.35
C SER A 130 62.63 -9.52 -52.82
N ARG A 131 63.09 -8.57 -53.64
CA ARG A 131 63.50 -8.74 -55.03
C ARG A 131 64.49 -9.91 -55.14
N SER A 132 64.14 -10.95 -55.91
CA SER A 132 65.12 -11.85 -56.49
C SER A 132 65.09 -11.67 -58.00
N ILE A 133 66.22 -11.14 -58.48
CA ILE A 133 66.54 -10.80 -59.85
C ILE A 133 66.58 -12.06 -60.71
N GLU A 134 65.91 -11.97 -61.85
CA GLU A 134 66.01 -12.84 -62.99
C GLU A 134 67.28 -12.49 -63.80
N ASN A 135 68.19 -13.46 -64.01
CA ASN A 135 68.81 -13.66 -65.33
C ASN A 135 69.69 -14.92 -65.45
N SER A 136 69.15 -15.89 -66.20
CA SER A 136 69.70 -16.60 -67.37
C SER A 136 71.19 -16.44 -67.78
N ARG A 137 71.84 -17.62 -67.93
CA ARG A 137 72.78 -18.08 -68.99
C ARG A 137 74.26 -17.62 -69.10
N ARG A 138 75.13 -18.66 -69.18
CA ARG A 138 76.40 -18.83 -69.97
C ARG A 138 77.61 -17.98 -69.50
N THR A 139 78.90 -18.37 -69.51
CA THR A 139 79.72 -19.41 -70.20
C THR A 139 81.18 -19.32 -69.67
N HIS A 140 81.99 -20.39 -69.86
CA HIS A 140 83.49 -20.48 -69.84
C HIS A 140 84.20 -20.18 -68.49
N VAL A 141 85.17 -20.97 -67.99
CA VAL A 141 86.28 -21.75 -68.56
C VAL A 141 86.52 -23.00 -67.72
#